data_AF-A0A7U9QVJ2-F1
#
_entry.id   AF-A0A7U9QVJ2-F1
#
_cell.length_a   1.000
_cell.length_b   1.000
_cell.length_c   1.000
_cell.angle_alpha   90.00
_cell.angle_beta   90.00
_cell.angle_gamma   90.00
#
_symmetry.space_group_name_H-M   'P 1'
#
loop_
_entity.id
_entity.type
_entity.pdbx_description
1 polymer ?
#
loop_
_entity_poly.entity_id
_entity_poly.type
_entity_poly.pdbx_seq_one_letter_code
_entity_poly.pdbx_strand_id
1 'polypeptide(L)'
;MFINASTRTDIASRYSEWLMNRVHEGYVLSRSPYAPHKVYRYRLHPDVVDCFIFCTKNPAPMLPYIEELRRRGFAALFYVTITSYGKDMEPGVPDYHEVTETFRKLSMLIGKNNICWRYDPILLTEKYTIPHHLTCFEEMAKELSPYTNICIFSFVEIYQKFASSFPSLRAVSEPDKKTLLTGMAKTAAKYSLRLQTCGDTHDYALYGISRSGCISVPIMEKALGRELQPIKPHPSRKGCGCLPSGDIGAYDTCPNGCKYCYATKDHALAAANCQKHSPLSPLIFGKIHPEDEIVEASQKSFLLPFEQLHLDLSAISPALPPAAGQIQPYIRPQ
;
A
#
# COMPACT_ATOMS: atom_id res chain seq x y z
N MET A 1 0.93 5.90 -14.18
CA MET A 1 -0.10 6.01 -13.15
C MET A 1 0.00 4.80 -12.26
N PHE A 2 -0.37 4.93 -11.00
CA PHE A 2 -0.57 3.77 -10.12
C PHE A 2 -2.01 3.27 -10.19
N ILE A 3 -2.20 1.95 -10.23
CA ILE A 3 -3.51 1.32 -10.10
C ILE A 3 -3.64 0.78 -8.69
N ASN A 4 -4.61 1.29 -7.96
CA ASN A 4 -4.93 0.80 -6.63
C ASN A 4 -5.96 -0.33 -6.76
N ALA A 5 -5.53 -1.54 -6.41
CA ALA A 5 -6.33 -2.75 -6.51
C ALA A 5 -6.91 -3.14 -5.14
N SER A 6 -7.08 -2.21 -4.19
CA SER A 6 -7.43 -2.61 -2.82
C SER A 6 -8.15 -1.60 -1.94
N THR A 7 -8.44 -0.39 -2.44
CA THR A 7 -9.07 0.63 -1.58
C THR A 7 -10.52 0.31 -1.24
N ARG A 8 -11.29 -0.19 -2.21
CA ARG A 8 -12.71 -0.48 -2.05
C ARG A 8 -13.03 -1.96 -1.81
N THR A 9 -12.11 -2.87 -2.15
CA THR A 9 -12.25 -4.32 -1.94
C THR A 9 -10.89 -4.99 -1.96
N ASP A 10 -10.71 -6.11 -1.25
CA ASP A 10 -9.44 -6.83 -1.21
C ASP A 10 -9.28 -7.76 -2.43
N ILE A 11 -8.80 -7.19 -3.55
CA ILE A 11 -8.69 -7.91 -4.82
C ILE A 11 -7.69 -9.06 -4.72
N ALA A 12 -6.55 -8.87 -4.06
CA ALA A 12 -5.55 -9.94 -3.91
C ALA A 12 -6.05 -11.15 -3.11
N SER A 13 -7.02 -10.95 -2.21
CA SER A 13 -7.61 -12.02 -1.40
C SER A 13 -8.71 -12.80 -2.12
N ARG A 14 -9.47 -12.18 -3.02
CA ARG A 14 -10.70 -12.79 -3.58
C ARG A 14 -10.91 -12.66 -5.09
N TYR A 15 -10.16 -11.79 -5.75
CA TYR A 15 -10.38 -11.41 -7.14
C TYR A 15 -9.10 -11.42 -7.98
N SER A 16 -8.09 -12.20 -7.57
CA SER A 16 -6.79 -12.29 -8.27
C SER A 16 -6.91 -12.83 -9.70
N GLU A 17 -7.69 -13.89 -9.90
CA GLU A 17 -7.98 -14.42 -11.24
C GLU A 17 -8.65 -13.37 -12.12
N TRP A 18 -9.67 -12.69 -11.60
CA TRP A 18 -10.36 -11.61 -12.30
C TRP A 18 -9.39 -10.51 -12.71
N LEU A 19 -8.51 -10.06 -11.81
CA LEU A 19 -7.52 -9.03 -12.11
C LEU A 19 -6.60 -9.48 -13.25
N MET A 20 -6.16 -10.74 -13.23
CA MET A 20 -5.30 -11.26 -14.29
C MET A 20 -6.01 -11.35 -15.64
N ASN A 21 -7.29 -11.74 -15.66
CA ASN A 21 -8.09 -11.69 -16.89
C ASN A 21 -8.15 -10.25 -17.45
N ARG A 22 -8.32 -9.24 -16.59
CA ARG A 22 -8.28 -7.83 -17.01
C ARG A 22 -6.91 -7.41 -17.53
N VAL A 23 -5.83 -7.87 -16.89
CA VAL A 23 -4.46 -7.64 -17.37
C VAL A 23 -4.23 -8.29 -18.74
N HIS A 24 -4.79 -9.47 -18.99
CA HIS A 24 -4.72 -10.15 -20.29
C HIS A 24 -5.50 -9.40 -21.37
N GLU A 25 -6.68 -8.89 -21.05
CA GLU A 25 -7.51 -8.09 -21.94
C GLU A 25 -6.97 -6.67 -22.15
N GLY A 26 -6.03 -6.21 -21.32
CA GLY A 26 -5.40 -4.90 -21.42
C GLY A 26 -6.27 -3.74 -20.93
N TYR A 27 -7.39 -4.00 -20.25
CA TYR A 27 -8.22 -2.97 -19.65
C TYR A 27 -9.06 -3.49 -18.47
N VAL A 28 -9.57 -2.55 -17.67
CA VAL A 28 -10.55 -2.82 -16.60
C VAL A 28 -11.57 -1.68 -16.54
N LEU A 29 -12.82 -2.02 -16.21
CA LEU A 29 -13.86 -1.04 -15.92
C LEU A 29 -14.05 -0.90 -14.41
N SER A 30 -14.26 0.33 -13.95
CA SER A 30 -14.50 0.65 -12.54
C SER A 30 -15.65 1.65 -12.44
N ARG A 31 -16.74 1.23 -11.80
CA ARG A 31 -17.90 2.10 -11.59
C ARG A 31 -17.60 3.12 -10.50
N SER A 32 -17.94 4.39 -10.76
CA SER A 32 -17.79 5.46 -9.79
C SER A 32 -18.69 5.23 -8.58
N PRO A 33 -18.17 5.29 -7.34
CA PRO A 33 -19.00 5.15 -6.15
C PRO A 33 -19.83 6.41 -5.84
N TYR A 34 -19.51 7.54 -6.47
CA TYR A 34 -20.16 8.83 -6.24
C TYR A 34 -21.08 9.26 -7.39
N ALA A 35 -20.88 8.70 -8.58
CA ALA A 35 -21.70 8.95 -9.76
C ALA A 35 -21.95 7.63 -10.50
N PRO A 36 -22.89 6.78 -10.03
CA PRO A 36 -23.01 5.40 -10.51
C PRO A 36 -23.19 5.24 -12.01
N HIS A 37 -23.74 6.23 -12.72
CA HIS A 37 -23.87 6.25 -14.18
C HIS A 37 -22.52 6.40 -14.91
N LYS A 38 -21.44 6.80 -14.23
CA LYS A 38 -20.09 6.91 -14.81
C LYS A 38 -19.29 5.64 -14.55
N VAL A 39 -18.78 5.06 -15.62
CA VAL A 39 -17.90 3.89 -15.59
C VAL A 39 -16.55 4.29 -16.19
N TYR A 40 -15.50 4.23 -15.38
CA TYR A 40 -14.16 4.55 -15.84
C TYR A 40 -13.50 3.33 -16.50
N ARG A 41 -12.98 3.52 -17.70
CA ARG A 41 -12.14 2.54 -18.40
C ARG A 41 -10.68 2.87 -18.17
N TYR A 42 -9.95 1.94 -17.53
CA TYR A 42 -8.52 2.02 -17.35
C TYR A 42 -7.83 1.07 -18.32
N ARG A 43 -6.86 1.56 -19.08
CA ARG A 43 -5.90 0.76 -19.83
C ARG A 43 -4.90 0.12 -18.87
N LEU A 44 -4.70 -1.18 -19.02
CA LEU A 44 -3.74 -1.98 -18.26
C LEU A 44 -2.58 -2.36 -19.19
N HIS A 45 -1.66 -1.41 -19.37
CA HIS A 45 -0.46 -1.60 -20.17
C HIS A 45 0.75 -0.93 -19.47
N PRO A 46 1.96 -1.51 -19.52
CA PRO A 46 3.12 -1.01 -18.79
C PRO A 46 3.56 0.41 -19.15
N ASP A 47 3.18 0.91 -20.33
CA ASP A 47 3.48 2.28 -20.75
C ASP A 47 2.68 3.36 -19.98
N VAL A 48 1.61 2.97 -19.28
CA VAL A 48 0.76 3.89 -18.50
C VAL A 48 0.49 3.43 -17.07
N VAL A 49 0.71 2.16 -16.76
CA VAL A 49 0.58 1.61 -15.41
C VAL A 49 1.97 1.27 -14.88
N ASP A 50 2.45 2.09 -13.94
CA ASP A 50 3.80 1.92 -13.38
C ASP A 50 3.81 0.88 -12.26
N CYS A 51 2.70 0.75 -11.51
CA CYS A 51 2.61 -0.14 -10.36
C CYS A 51 1.16 -0.50 -10.04
N PHE A 52 0.92 -1.79 -9.74
CA PHE A 52 -0.26 -2.24 -9.03
C PHE A 52 -0.03 -2.19 -7.53
N ILE A 53 -0.93 -1.50 -6.82
CA ILE A 53 -0.87 -1.33 -5.38
C ILE A 53 -1.93 -2.20 -4.73
N PHE A 54 -1.49 -3.14 -3.90
CA PHE A 54 -2.34 -4.07 -3.18
C PHE A 54 -2.31 -3.75 -1.68
N CYS A 55 -3.47 -3.76 -1.04
CA CYS A 55 -3.65 -3.69 0.41
C CYS A 55 -4.53 -4.86 0.81
N THR A 56 -3.94 -5.91 1.37
CA THR A 56 -4.61 -7.19 1.50
C THR A 56 -4.41 -7.79 2.88
N LYS A 57 -5.41 -8.54 3.34
CA LYS A 57 -5.29 -9.41 4.52
C LYS A 57 -4.93 -10.85 4.16
N ASN A 58 -4.94 -11.20 2.87
CA ASN A 58 -4.55 -12.51 2.40
C ASN A 58 -3.92 -12.42 1.00
N PRO A 59 -2.58 -12.34 0.89
CA PRO A 59 -1.92 -12.26 -0.40
C PRO A 59 -1.83 -13.60 -1.14
N ALA A 60 -2.20 -14.72 -0.51
CA ALA A 60 -1.94 -16.06 -1.05
C ALA A 60 -2.56 -16.30 -2.44
N PRO A 61 -3.81 -15.88 -2.72
CA PRO A 61 -4.43 -16.10 -4.02
C PRO A 61 -3.76 -15.34 -5.16
N MET A 62 -2.97 -14.30 -4.85
CA MET A 62 -2.22 -13.54 -5.84
C MET A 62 -0.85 -14.17 -6.15
N LEU A 63 -0.29 -15.00 -5.26
CA LEU A 63 1.05 -15.59 -5.42
C LEU A 63 1.29 -16.27 -6.78
N PRO A 64 0.37 -17.09 -7.32
CA PRO A 64 0.60 -17.77 -8.61
C PRO A 64 0.77 -16.81 -9.79
N TYR A 65 0.30 -15.58 -9.67
CA TYR A 65 0.25 -14.59 -10.76
C TYR A 65 1.36 -13.54 -10.71
N ILE A 66 2.13 -13.47 -9.62
CA ILE A 66 3.16 -12.44 -9.42
C ILE A 66 4.22 -12.48 -10.51
N GLU A 67 4.71 -13.67 -10.86
CA GLU A 67 5.72 -13.81 -11.90
C GLU A 67 5.18 -13.40 -13.28
N GLU A 68 3.91 -13.71 -13.54
CA GLU A 68 3.28 -13.32 -14.79
C GLU A 68 3.12 -11.80 -14.91
N LEU A 69 2.66 -11.12 -13.84
CA LEU A 69 2.59 -9.66 -13.79
C LEU A 69 3.95 -9.03 -14.08
N ARG A 70 5.00 -9.55 -13.45
CA ARG A 70 6.38 -9.08 -13.65
C ARG A 70 6.84 -9.27 -15.09
N ARG A 71 6.64 -10.45 -15.67
CA ARG A 71 7.00 -10.76 -17.07
C ARG A 71 6.26 -9.87 -18.06
N ARG A 72 5.04 -9.45 -17.72
CA ARG A 72 4.25 -8.48 -18.51
C ARG A 72 4.71 -7.03 -18.34
N GLY A 73 5.72 -6.76 -17.51
CA GLY A 73 6.31 -5.43 -17.33
C GLY A 73 5.66 -4.58 -16.24
N PHE A 74 4.81 -5.17 -15.38
CA PHE A 74 4.20 -4.43 -14.27
C PHE A 74 5.01 -4.60 -12.98
N ALA A 75 5.19 -3.51 -12.25
CA ALA A 75 5.58 -3.58 -10.84
C ALA A 75 4.37 -3.82 -9.94
N ALA A 76 4.62 -4.36 -8.76
CA ALA A 76 3.63 -4.49 -7.71
C ALA A 76 4.18 -4.02 -6.36
N LEU A 77 3.35 -3.35 -5.57
CA LEU A 77 3.64 -2.96 -4.20
C LEU A 77 2.51 -3.49 -3.30
N PHE A 78 2.89 -4.33 -2.34
CA PHE A 78 1.97 -4.94 -1.41
C PHE A 78 2.04 -4.30 -0.04
N TYR A 79 0.89 -3.96 0.50
CA TYR A 79 0.72 -3.69 1.91
C TYR A 79 -0.10 -4.84 2.52
N VAL A 80 0.59 -5.75 3.18
CA VAL A 80 -0.06 -6.92 3.77
C VAL A 80 -0.42 -6.60 5.21
N THR A 81 -1.70 -6.70 5.51
CA THR A 81 -2.25 -6.41 6.83
C THR A 81 -2.26 -7.68 7.67
N ILE A 82 -1.38 -7.72 8.66
CA ILE A 82 -1.27 -8.79 9.65
C ILE A 82 -1.48 -8.14 11.02
N THR A 83 -2.58 -8.46 11.67
CA THR A 83 -3.02 -7.90 12.96
C THR A 83 -2.99 -9.00 14.02
N SER A 84 -3.12 -8.62 15.29
CA SER A 84 -3.21 -9.57 16.41
C SER A 84 -4.63 -10.09 16.66
N TYR A 85 -5.57 -9.80 15.75
CA TYR A 85 -6.98 -10.09 15.99
C TYR A 85 -7.37 -11.51 15.57
N GLY A 86 -8.27 -12.10 16.35
CA GLY A 86 -8.89 -13.38 16.03
C GLY A 86 -10.17 -13.25 15.19
N LYS A 87 -10.81 -14.39 14.99
CA LYS A 87 -12.08 -14.52 14.23
C LYS A 87 -13.23 -13.69 14.76
N ASP A 88 -13.17 -13.28 16.03
CA ASP A 88 -14.15 -12.37 16.64
C ASP A 88 -14.11 -10.95 16.06
N MET A 89 -12.99 -10.52 15.46
CA MET A 89 -12.88 -9.26 14.71
C MET A 89 -12.74 -9.48 13.20
N GLU A 90 -12.09 -10.57 12.80
CA GLU A 90 -11.69 -10.86 11.41
C GLU A 90 -12.10 -12.27 10.99
N PRO A 91 -13.41 -12.56 10.87
CA PRO A 91 -13.91 -13.92 10.69
C PRO A 91 -13.43 -14.58 9.38
N GLY A 92 -13.41 -13.83 8.28
CA GLY A 92 -13.04 -14.33 6.95
C GLY A 92 -11.56 -14.22 6.59
N VAL A 93 -10.70 -13.80 7.53
CA VAL A 93 -9.26 -13.62 7.32
C VAL A 93 -8.51 -14.86 7.79
N PRO A 94 -7.50 -15.39 7.05
CA PRO A 94 -6.73 -16.55 7.49
C PRO A 94 -6.02 -16.33 8.83
N ASP A 95 -5.52 -17.41 9.43
CA ASP A 95 -4.69 -17.29 10.63
C ASP A 95 -3.42 -16.48 10.33
N TYR A 96 -2.98 -15.66 11.28
CA TYR A 96 -1.87 -14.74 11.03
C TYR A 96 -0.56 -15.48 10.74
N HIS A 97 -0.35 -16.69 11.28
CA HIS A 97 0.83 -17.50 10.95
C HIS A 97 0.84 -17.91 9.47
N GLU A 98 -0.32 -18.26 8.91
CA GLU A 98 -0.45 -18.57 7.48
C GLU A 98 -0.20 -17.34 6.60
N VAL A 99 -0.71 -16.18 7.01
CA VAL A 99 -0.48 -14.91 6.31
C VAL A 99 0.99 -14.51 6.39
N THR A 100 1.66 -14.73 7.52
CA THR A 100 3.09 -14.47 7.67
C THR A 100 3.93 -15.36 6.76
N GLU A 101 3.64 -16.65 6.66
CA GLU A 101 4.37 -17.52 5.73
C GLU A 101 4.18 -17.06 4.27
N THR A 102 2.97 -16.65 3.92
CA THR A 102 2.66 -16.07 2.61
C THR A 102 3.39 -14.75 2.39
N PHE A 103 3.49 -13.90 3.41
CA PHE A 103 4.24 -12.64 3.39
C PHE A 103 5.71 -12.88 3.05
N ARG A 104 6.34 -13.86 3.70
CA ARG A 104 7.73 -14.23 3.49
C ARG A 104 7.96 -14.68 2.05
N LYS A 105 7.11 -15.59 1.55
CA LYS A 105 7.15 -16.05 0.15
C LYS A 105 7.00 -14.90 -0.83
N LEU A 106 6.01 -14.03 -0.61
CA LEU A 106 5.78 -12.88 -1.47
C LEU A 106 6.99 -11.94 -1.47
N SER A 107 7.52 -11.59 -0.29
CA SER A 107 8.71 -10.75 -0.14
C SER A 107 9.93 -11.30 -0.90
N MET A 108 10.15 -12.62 -0.86
CA MET A 108 11.24 -13.24 -1.62
C MET A 108 11.05 -13.13 -3.14
N LEU A 109 9.81 -13.06 -3.62
CA LEU A 109 9.51 -12.93 -5.06
C LEU A 109 9.61 -11.47 -5.55
N ILE A 110 9.12 -10.50 -4.77
CA ILE A 110 9.02 -9.10 -5.21
C ILE A 110 10.07 -8.18 -4.60
N GLY A 111 10.79 -8.65 -3.58
CA GLY A 111 11.79 -7.90 -2.83
C GLY A 111 11.19 -7.09 -1.67
N LYS A 112 12.01 -6.90 -0.62
CA LYS A 112 11.63 -6.21 0.62
C LYS A 112 11.25 -4.72 0.47
N ASN A 113 11.53 -4.11 -0.68
CA ASN A 113 11.14 -2.73 -0.98
C ASN A 113 9.70 -2.65 -1.53
N ASN A 114 9.16 -3.79 -1.99
CA ASN A 114 7.86 -3.89 -2.66
C ASN A 114 6.81 -4.54 -1.77
N ILE A 115 7.11 -4.72 -0.49
CA ILE A 115 6.18 -5.23 0.51
C ILE A 115 6.32 -4.44 1.81
N CYS A 116 5.19 -4.07 2.39
CA CYS A 116 5.07 -3.38 3.67
C CYS A 116 4.17 -4.20 4.58
N TRP A 117 4.51 -4.28 5.86
CA TRP A 117 3.61 -4.82 6.87
C TRP A 117 2.67 -3.71 7.34
N ARG A 118 1.37 -4.01 7.44
CA ARG A 118 0.38 -3.14 8.09
C ARG A 118 -0.11 -3.80 9.38
N TYR A 119 0.26 -3.24 10.52
CA TYR A 119 -0.36 -3.56 11.80
C TYR A 119 -1.51 -2.57 12.03
N ASP A 120 -2.56 -2.71 11.23
CA ASP A 120 -3.57 -1.68 11.05
C ASP A 120 -5.00 -2.25 10.93
N PRO A 121 -6.00 -1.68 11.64
CA PRO A 121 -5.88 -0.63 12.65
C PRO A 121 -5.56 -1.20 14.04
N ILE A 122 -5.14 -0.35 14.97
CA ILE A 122 -5.05 -0.63 16.41
C ILE A 122 -6.36 -0.19 17.09
N LEU A 123 -7.00 -1.10 17.80
CA LEU A 123 -8.19 -0.88 18.61
C LEU A 123 -8.04 -1.56 19.97
N LEU A 124 -8.67 -1.02 21.01
CA LEU A 124 -8.65 -1.63 22.34
C LEU A 124 -10.01 -2.23 22.70
N THR A 125 -9.99 -3.43 23.27
CA THR A 125 -11.15 -4.09 23.90
C THR A 125 -10.70 -4.80 25.17
N GLU A 126 -11.63 -5.44 25.88
CA GLU A 126 -11.31 -6.33 27.00
C GLU A 126 -10.35 -7.46 26.60
N LYS A 127 -10.45 -7.94 25.35
CA LYS A 127 -9.57 -9.00 24.82
C LYS A 127 -8.28 -8.44 24.24
N TYR A 128 -8.35 -7.34 23.48
CA TYR A 128 -7.21 -6.73 22.79
C TYR A 128 -6.69 -5.55 23.62
N THR A 129 -5.88 -5.88 24.62
CA THR A 129 -5.31 -4.93 25.57
C THR A 129 -3.98 -4.36 25.08
N ILE A 130 -3.47 -3.32 25.75
CA ILE A 130 -2.14 -2.77 25.45
C ILE A 130 -1.04 -3.84 25.61
N PRO A 131 -0.95 -4.63 26.71
CA PRO A 131 0.03 -5.71 26.81
C PRO A 131 -0.08 -6.72 25.67
N HIS A 132 -1.30 -7.11 25.28
CA HIS A 132 -1.51 -8.01 24.16
C HIS A 132 -0.92 -7.45 22.86
N HIS A 133 -1.24 -6.19 22.52
CA HIS A 133 -0.71 -5.57 21.31
C HIS A 133 0.81 -5.46 21.32
N LEU A 134 1.42 -5.10 22.45
CA LEU A 134 2.88 -4.97 22.54
C LEU A 134 3.58 -6.32 22.39
N THR A 135 3.04 -7.38 23.00
CA THR A 135 3.56 -8.75 22.85
C THR A 135 3.45 -9.22 21.40
N CYS A 136 2.25 -9.18 20.81
CA CYS A 136 2.05 -9.65 19.44
C CYS A 136 2.84 -8.82 18.43
N PHE A 137 2.95 -7.51 18.64
CA PHE A 137 3.74 -6.64 17.75
C PHE A 137 5.23 -7.00 17.79
N GLU A 138 5.80 -7.26 18.96
CA GLU A 138 7.20 -7.71 19.12
C GLU A 138 7.45 -9.05 18.42
N GLU A 139 6.55 -10.01 18.60
CA GLU A 139 6.64 -11.33 17.95
C GLU A 139 6.58 -11.21 16.43
N MET A 140 5.59 -10.49 15.89
CA MET A 140 5.45 -10.26 14.45
C MET A 140 6.61 -9.44 13.88
N ALA A 141 7.09 -8.41 14.59
CA ALA A 141 8.21 -7.58 14.14
C ALA A 141 9.50 -8.41 14.02
N LYS A 142 9.75 -9.31 14.96
CA LYS A 142 10.88 -10.25 14.90
C LYS A 142 10.81 -11.13 13.65
N GLU A 143 9.62 -11.63 13.32
CA GLU A 143 9.42 -12.55 12.20
C GLU A 143 9.42 -11.85 10.83
N LEU A 144 8.83 -10.66 10.74
CA LEU A 144 8.59 -9.95 9.48
C LEU A 144 9.72 -9.01 9.08
N SER A 145 10.50 -8.48 10.02
CA SER A 145 11.58 -7.50 9.73
C SER A 145 12.64 -7.96 8.72
N PRO A 146 13.00 -9.25 8.58
CA PRO A 146 13.90 -9.67 7.50
C PRO A 146 13.29 -9.49 6.10
N TYR A 147 11.97 -9.38 6.00
CA TYR A 147 11.19 -9.43 4.76
C TYR A 147 10.51 -8.10 4.40
N THR A 148 10.60 -7.07 5.24
CA THR A 148 10.09 -5.72 4.95
C THR A 148 10.93 -4.67 5.65
N ASN A 149 10.99 -3.46 5.10
CA ASN A 149 11.63 -2.33 5.77
C ASN A 149 10.63 -1.44 6.53
N ILE A 150 9.33 -1.58 6.27
CA ILE A 150 8.30 -0.65 6.74
C ILE A 150 7.18 -1.40 7.44
N CYS A 151 6.80 -0.88 8.62
CA CYS A 151 5.55 -1.18 9.30
C CYS A 151 4.67 0.07 9.32
N ILE A 152 3.43 -0.08 8.88
CA ILE A 152 2.42 0.98 8.86
C ILE A 152 1.33 0.63 9.88
N PHE A 153 0.88 1.63 10.63
CA PHE A 153 -0.25 1.48 11.53
C PHE A 153 -1.14 2.73 11.52
N SER A 154 -2.32 2.61 12.12
CA SER A 154 -3.17 3.72 12.55
C SER A 154 -4.00 3.26 13.74
N PHE A 155 -4.54 4.22 14.49
CA PHE A 155 -5.58 3.92 15.46
C PHE A 155 -6.94 3.91 14.77
N VAL A 156 -7.81 2.99 15.18
CA VAL A 156 -9.15 2.83 14.59
C VAL A 156 -9.93 4.14 14.56
N GLU A 157 -10.46 4.47 13.39
CA GLU A 157 -11.39 5.60 13.23
C GLU A 157 -12.80 5.18 13.66
N ILE A 158 -13.49 6.07 14.37
CA ILE A 158 -14.86 5.83 14.82
C ILE A 158 -15.84 6.37 13.79
N TYR A 159 -16.44 5.46 13.01
CA TYR A 159 -17.52 5.79 12.09
C TYR A 159 -18.89 5.52 12.71
N GLN A 160 -19.88 6.35 12.39
CA GLN A 160 -21.27 6.18 12.87
C GLN A 160 -21.84 4.78 12.55
N LYS A 161 -21.46 4.22 11.40
CA LYS A 161 -21.92 2.88 10.98
C LYS A 161 -21.49 1.75 11.92
N PHE A 162 -20.49 1.96 12.78
CA PHE A 162 -20.06 0.96 13.76
C PHE A 162 -20.93 0.96 15.02
N ALA A 163 -21.79 1.95 15.22
CA ALA A 163 -22.63 2.04 16.42
C ALA A 163 -23.54 0.82 16.59
N SER A 164 -24.00 0.21 15.49
CA SER A 164 -24.83 -1.00 15.53
C SER A 164 -24.04 -2.30 15.52
N SER A 165 -22.96 -2.40 14.73
CA SER A 165 -22.20 -3.64 14.53
C SER A 165 -21.06 -3.85 15.54
N PHE A 166 -20.57 -2.77 16.16
CA PHE A 166 -19.50 -2.79 17.14
C PHE A 166 -19.70 -1.70 18.21
N PRO A 167 -20.78 -1.78 19.01
CA PRO A 167 -21.20 -0.72 19.93
C PRO A 167 -20.20 -0.43 21.06
N SER A 168 -19.31 -1.37 21.37
CA SER A 168 -18.25 -1.21 22.37
C SER A 168 -16.97 -0.54 21.82
N LEU A 169 -16.88 -0.31 20.51
CA LEU A 169 -15.70 0.33 19.92
C LEU A 169 -15.57 1.77 20.40
N ARG A 170 -14.39 2.13 20.88
CA ARG A 170 -14.05 3.47 21.36
C ARG A 170 -12.73 3.92 20.73
N ALA A 171 -12.55 5.23 20.60
CA ALA A 171 -11.27 5.79 20.23
C ALA A 171 -10.24 5.46 21.32
N VAL A 172 -9.01 5.12 20.91
CA VAL A 172 -7.90 4.88 21.84
C VAL A 172 -7.55 6.20 22.53
N SER A 173 -7.45 6.19 23.86
CA SER A 173 -7.17 7.39 24.66
C SER A 173 -5.74 7.88 24.43
N GLU A 174 -5.46 9.18 24.62
CA GLU A 174 -4.10 9.72 24.46
C GLU A 174 -3.06 9.05 25.39
N PRO A 175 -3.36 8.76 26.69
CA PRO A 175 -2.46 7.98 27.54
C PRO A 175 -2.15 6.57 26.99
N ASP A 176 -3.17 5.89 26.46
CA ASP A 176 -3.01 4.55 25.89
C ASP A 176 -2.20 4.60 24.60
N LYS A 177 -2.47 5.57 23.72
CA LYS A 177 -1.67 5.83 22.52
C LYS A 177 -0.22 6.05 22.89
N LYS A 178 0.09 6.90 23.86
CA LYS A 178 1.47 7.13 24.32
C LYS A 178 2.17 5.83 24.72
N THR A 179 1.48 4.96 25.46
CA THR A 179 2.03 3.67 25.89
C THR A 179 2.31 2.76 24.69
N LEU A 180 1.34 2.63 23.78
CA LEU A 180 1.47 1.83 22.55
C LEU A 180 2.58 2.36 21.65
N LEU A 181 2.60 3.67 21.37
CA LEU A 181 3.60 4.32 20.52
C LEU A 181 5.01 4.13 21.08
N THR A 182 5.19 4.28 22.40
CA THR A 182 6.48 4.08 23.05
C THR A 182 6.97 2.64 22.91
N GLY A 183 6.10 1.66 23.21
CA GLY A 183 6.44 0.24 23.12
C GLY A 183 6.73 -0.20 21.68
N MET A 184 5.84 0.14 20.74
CA MET A 184 5.99 -0.20 19.33
C MET A 184 7.21 0.47 18.69
N ALA A 185 7.50 1.73 19.02
CA ALA A 185 8.69 2.40 18.50
C ALA A 185 9.98 1.73 18.99
N LYS A 186 10.03 1.33 20.26
CA LYS A 186 11.17 0.59 20.82
C LYS A 186 11.39 -0.75 20.10
N THR A 187 10.31 -1.50 19.87
CA THR A 187 10.33 -2.74 19.10
C THR A 187 10.78 -2.51 17.65
N ALA A 188 10.22 -1.50 16.98
CA ALA A 188 10.55 -1.20 15.60
C ALA A 188 12.04 -0.84 15.45
N ALA A 189 12.58 -0.04 16.37
CA ALA A 189 14.00 0.28 16.42
C ALA A 189 14.87 -0.97 16.64
N LYS A 190 14.47 -1.85 17.58
CA LYS A 190 15.17 -3.13 17.85
C LYS A 190 15.30 -4.00 16.60
N TYR A 191 14.27 -4.02 15.74
CA TYR A 191 14.25 -4.83 14.52
C TYR A 191 14.54 -4.04 13.23
N SER A 192 15.06 -2.81 13.34
CA SER A 192 15.37 -1.94 12.18
C SER A 192 14.18 -1.74 11.21
N LEU A 193 12.96 -1.73 11.75
CA LEU A 193 11.74 -1.42 11.02
C LEU A 193 11.44 0.07 11.07
N ARG A 194 11.17 0.67 9.91
CA ARG A 194 10.60 2.01 9.86
C ARG A 194 9.13 1.94 10.25
N LEU A 195 8.78 2.53 11.39
CA LEU A 195 7.40 2.67 11.83
C LEU A 195 6.81 4.00 11.32
N GLN A 196 5.62 3.95 10.72
CA GLN A 196 4.92 5.14 10.22
C GLN A 196 3.40 5.06 10.37
N THR A 197 2.76 6.23 10.47
CA THR A 197 1.29 6.32 10.48
C THR A 197 0.73 6.52 9.07
N CYS A 198 -0.48 5.99 8.82
CA CYS A 198 -1.23 6.25 7.59
C CYS A 198 -2.34 7.28 7.83
N GLY A 199 -2.22 8.48 7.26
CA GLY A 199 -3.31 9.47 7.25
C GLY A 199 -3.67 10.06 8.60
N ASP A 200 -2.77 9.98 9.58
CA ASP A 200 -2.95 10.59 10.90
C ASP A 200 -2.56 12.09 10.88
N THR A 201 -3.39 12.92 11.51
CA THR A 201 -3.12 14.34 11.68
C THR A 201 -2.15 14.65 12.82
N HIS A 202 -1.99 13.73 13.77
CA HIS A 202 -1.08 13.88 14.90
C HIS A 202 0.37 13.71 14.49
N ASP A 203 1.26 14.36 15.24
CA ASP A 203 2.69 14.20 15.11
C ASP A 203 3.25 13.29 16.20
N TYR A 204 3.91 12.21 15.76
CA TYR A 204 4.53 11.21 16.61
C TYR A 204 6.06 11.16 16.41
N ALA A 205 6.65 12.20 15.82
CA ALA A 205 8.09 12.32 15.61
C ALA A 205 8.90 12.14 16.90
N LEU A 206 8.35 12.55 18.06
CA LEU A 206 8.99 12.37 19.38
C LEU A 206 9.21 10.90 19.76
N TYR A 207 8.46 9.97 19.16
CA TYR A 207 8.63 8.52 19.31
C TYR A 207 9.49 7.92 18.18
N GLY A 208 10.07 8.74 17.29
CA GLY A 208 10.76 8.25 16.09
C GLY A 208 9.84 7.74 14.98
N ILE A 209 8.54 8.05 15.05
CA ILE A 209 7.54 7.56 14.09
C ILE A 209 7.39 8.58 12.95
N SER A 210 7.63 8.12 11.73
CA SER A 210 7.51 8.96 10.54
C SER A 210 6.04 9.25 10.22
N ARG A 211 5.76 10.48 9.80
CA ARG A 211 4.55 10.80 9.04
C ARG A 211 4.84 10.64 7.56
N SER A 212 4.21 9.68 6.90
CA SER A 212 4.37 9.48 5.46
C SER A 212 3.11 8.91 4.85
N GLY A 213 2.76 9.37 3.64
CA GLY A 213 1.72 8.70 2.85
C GLY A 213 2.18 7.29 2.47
N CYS A 214 1.27 6.31 2.50
CA CYS A 214 1.57 4.96 2.04
C CYS A 214 2.15 4.98 0.62
N ILE A 215 1.53 5.75 -0.28
CA ILE A 215 1.94 5.91 -1.69
C ILE A 215 2.68 7.24 -1.82
N SER A 216 3.88 7.36 -1.25
CA SER A 216 4.71 8.59 -1.33
C SER A 216 5.85 8.43 -2.32
N VAL A 217 6.42 9.54 -2.81
CA VAL A 217 7.55 9.52 -3.76
C VAL A 217 8.68 8.61 -3.26
N PRO A 218 9.20 8.73 -2.02
CA PRO A 218 10.31 7.87 -1.58
C PRO A 218 9.97 6.38 -1.51
N ILE A 219 8.71 6.03 -1.19
CA ILE A 219 8.27 4.63 -1.15
C ILE A 219 8.17 4.09 -2.58
N MET A 220 7.53 4.84 -3.47
CA MET A 220 7.29 4.41 -4.83
C MET A 220 8.58 4.33 -5.65
N GLU A 221 9.48 5.30 -5.55
CA GLU A 221 10.77 5.26 -6.25
C GLU A 221 11.63 4.08 -5.78
N LYS A 222 11.62 3.79 -4.48
CA LYS A 222 12.33 2.64 -3.93
C LYS A 222 11.73 1.29 -4.39
N ALA A 223 10.40 1.21 -4.49
CA ALA A 223 9.70 0.02 -4.99
C ALA A 223 9.86 -0.16 -6.51
N LEU A 224 10.00 0.93 -7.26
CA LEU A 224 10.15 0.91 -8.72
C LEU A 224 11.62 0.84 -9.17
N GLY A 225 12.56 1.20 -8.30
CA GLY A 225 13.97 1.36 -8.65
C GLY A 225 14.20 2.50 -9.65
N ARG A 226 13.28 3.46 -9.73
CA ARG A 226 13.25 4.53 -10.73
C ARG A 226 12.65 5.79 -10.16
N GLU A 227 13.17 6.93 -10.61
CA GLU A 227 12.67 8.25 -10.24
C GLU A 227 11.30 8.54 -10.85
N LEU A 228 10.49 9.28 -10.10
CA LEU A 228 9.19 9.76 -10.53
C LEU A 228 9.30 11.21 -11.03
N GLN A 229 8.41 11.56 -11.95
CA GLN A 229 8.18 12.95 -12.29
C GLN A 229 7.64 13.72 -11.07
N PRO A 230 7.76 15.06 -11.04
CA PRO A 230 7.14 15.88 -10.01
C PRO A 230 5.60 15.73 -10.02
N ILE A 231 5.07 14.98 -9.05
CA ILE A 231 3.64 14.70 -8.93
C ILE A 231 3.10 15.32 -7.65
N LYS A 232 2.03 16.12 -7.79
CA LYS A 232 1.34 16.67 -6.63
C LYS A 232 0.60 15.56 -5.89
N PRO A 233 0.72 15.46 -4.55
CA PRO A 233 -0.11 14.57 -3.75
C PRO A 233 -1.60 14.82 -4.00
N HIS A 234 -2.39 13.75 -4.00
CA HIS A 234 -3.84 13.79 -4.17
C HIS A 234 -4.49 12.97 -3.04
N PRO A 235 -4.56 13.54 -1.83
CA PRO A 235 -4.98 12.79 -0.66
C PRO A 235 -6.45 12.38 -0.73
N SER A 236 -6.74 11.12 -0.37
CA SER A 236 -8.12 10.61 -0.28
C SER A 236 -8.84 11.02 1.01
N ARG A 237 -8.09 11.44 2.04
CA ARG A 237 -8.60 11.90 3.34
C ARG A 237 -7.67 12.92 3.98
N LYS A 238 -8.19 13.68 4.96
CA LYS A 238 -7.40 14.64 5.75
C LYS A 238 -6.19 13.94 6.40
N GLY A 239 -5.04 14.60 6.39
CA GLY A 239 -3.79 14.05 6.94
C GLY A 239 -3.06 13.04 6.04
N CYS A 240 -3.64 12.64 4.91
CA CYS A 240 -2.97 11.81 3.91
C CYS A 240 -2.03 12.64 3.03
N GLY A 241 -0.93 12.03 2.57
CA GLY A 241 0.03 12.63 1.64
C GLY A 241 0.31 11.74 0.42
N CYS A 242 -0.60 10.81 0.11
CA CYS A 242 -0.44 9.88 -1.00
C CYS A 242 -0.49 10.56 -2.36
N LEU A 243 0.29 10.05 -3.29
CA LEU A 243 0.23 10.32 -4.72
C LEU A 243 -1.09 9.80 -5.31
N PRO A 244 -1.57 10.39 -6.42
CA PRO A 244 -2.78 9.94 -7.11
C PRO A 244 -2.67 8.49 -7.60
N SER A 245 -3.78 7.76 -7.54
CA SER A 245 -3.91 6.40 -8.07
C SER A 245 -5.34 6.15 -8.54
N GLY A 246 -5.52 5.34 -9.58
CA GLY A 246 -6.84 4.90 -10.04
C GLY A 246 -7.31 3.67 -9.27
N ASP A 247 -8.42 3.75 -8.55
CA ASP A 247 -8.97 2.61 -7.80
C ASP A 247 -9.95 1.78 -8.66
N ILE A 248 -9.66 0.49 -8.78
CA ILE A 248 -10.42 -0.46 -9.58
C ILE A 248 -11.33 -1.36 -8.73
N GLY A 249 -11.37 -1.15 -7.41
CA GLY A 249 -12.23 -1.87 -6.48
C GLY A 249 -13.72 -1.48 -6.54
N ALA A 250 -14.56 -2.17 -5.76
CA ALA A 250 -15.96 -1.81 -5.54
C ALA A 250 -16.35 -2.04 -4.08
N TYR A 251 -17.03 -1.07 -3.45
CA TYR A 251 -17.50 -1.21 -2.07
C TYR A 251 -18.49 -2.39 -1.95
N ASP A 252 -18.65 -2.92 -0.74
CA ASP A 252 -19.60 -4.01 -0.46
C ASP A 252 -19.39 -5.25 -1.37
N THR A 253 -18.13 -5.58 -1.66
CA THR A 253 -17.76 -6.82 -2.37
C THR A 253 -16.76 -7.69 -1.61
N CYS A 254 -16.05 -7.16 -0.60
CA CYS A 254 -15.12 -7.96 0.18
C CYS A 254 -15.86 -8.82 1.24
N PRO A 255 -15.77 -10.18 1.18
CA PRO A 255 -16.48 -11.08 2.08
C PRO A 255 -15.77 -11.32 3.43
N ASN A 256 -14.64 -10.65 3.71
CA ASN A 256 -13.80 -10.95 4.87
C ASN A 256 -14.48 -10.68 6.23
N GLY A 257 -15.54 -9.86 6.27
CA GLY A 257 -16.35 -9.69 7.47
C GLY A 257 -15.72 -8.89 8.62
N CYS A 258 -14.63 -8.13 8.38
CA CYS A 258 -13.93 -7.45 9.46
C CYS A 258 -14.83 -6.38 10.13
N LYS A 259 -14.97 -6.43 11.46
CA LYS A 259 -15.90 -5.55 12.21
C LYS A 259 -15.60 -4.05 12.12
N TYR A 260 -14.35 -3.70 11.85
CA TYR A 260 -13.88 -2.32 11.69
C TYR A 260 -13.72 -1.91 10.22
N CYS A 261 -14.26 -2.69 9.27
CA CYS A 261 -14.08 -2.43 7.84
C CYS A 261 -14.74 -1.10 7.44
N TYR A 262 -13.99 -0.19 6.81
CA TYR A 262 -14.57 1.04 6.25
C TYR A 262 -15.25 0.81 4.89
N ALA A 263 -14.78 -0.18 4.11
CA ALA A 263 -15.22 -0.42 2.74
C ALA A 263 -16.46 -1.33 2.60
N THR A 264 -16.76 -2.11 3.63
CA THR A 264 -17.98 -2.93 3.69
C THR A 264 -18.91 -2.32 4.73
N LYS A 265 -20.13 -1.98 4.32
CA LYS A 265 -21.21 -1.53 5.17
C LYS A 265 -22.14 -2.70 5.53
N ASP A 266 -22.40 -3.57 4.56
CA ASP A 266 -23.23 -4.76 4.74
C ASP A 266 -22.45 -6.02 4.38
N HIS A 267 -22.12 -6.82 5.39
CA HIS A 267 -21.33 -8.03 5.23
C HIS A 267 -22.10 -9.15 4.51
N ALA A 268 -23.43 -9.23 4.70
CA ALA A 268 -24.26 -10.22 4.02
C ALA A 268 -24.36 -9.88 2.53
N LEU A 269 -24.56 -8.60 2.21
CA LEU A 269 -24.53 -8.11 0.83
C LEU A 269 -23.17 -8.35 0.18
N ALA A 270 -22.07 -8.07 0.87
CA ALA A 270 -20.73 -8.30 0.33
C ALA A 270 -20.45 -9.78 0.03
N ALA A 271 -20.88 -10.69 0.90
CA ALA A 271 -20.80 -12.13 0.64
C ALA A 271 -21.64 -12.53 -0.58
N ALA A 272 -22.87 -12.05 -0.70
CA ALA A 272 -23.74 -12.33 -1.85
C ALA A 272 -23.18 -11.76 -3.16
N ASN A 273 -22.62 -10.55 -3.12
CA ASN A 273 -21.97 -9.92 -4.28
C ASN A 273 -20.72 -10.67 -4.72
N CYS A 274 -19.91 -11.14 -3.76
CA CYS A 274 -18.75 -11.99 -4.04
C CYS A 274 -19.15 -13.31 -4.71
N GLN A 275 -20.25 -13.93 -4.29
CA GLN A 275 -20.76 -15.16 -4.93
C GLN A 275 -21.28 -14.94 -6.35
N LYS A 276 -21.85 -13.77 -6.64
CA LYS A 276 -22.35 -13.39 -7.97
C LYS A 276 -21.26 -12.88 -8.92
N HIS A 277 -20.03 -12.73 -8.42
CA HIS A 277 -18.92 -12.24 -9.22
C HIS A 277 -18.63 -13.17 -10.41
N SER A 278 -18.31 -12.57 -11.56
CA SER A 278 -17.81 -13.29 -12.73
C SER A 278 -16.37 -12.86 -13.02
N PRO A 279 -15.39 -13.79 -13.01
CA PRO A 279 -14.00 -13.48 -13.37
C PRO A 279 -13.84 -12.93 -14.80
N LEU A 280 -14.80 -13.17 -15.69
CA LEU A 280 -14.80 -12.68 -17.08
C LEU A 280 -15.48 -11.31 -17.24
N SER A 281 -16.13 -10.78 -16.21
CA SER A 281 -16.76 -9.47 -16.27
C SER A 281 -15.72 -8.36 -16.26
N PRO A 282 -15.83 -7.31 -17.10
CA PRO A 282 -14.90 -6.18 -17.07
C PRO A 282 -14.99 -5.35 -15.77
N LEU A 283 -16.07 -5.54 -14.99
CA LEU A 283 -16.29 -4.97 -13.65
C LEU A 283 -16.14 -6.04 -12.58
N ILE A 284 -15.67 -5.67 -11.38
CA ILE A 284 -15.75 -6.55 -10.19
C ILE A 284 -17.21 -6.91 -9.87
N PHE A 285 -18.11 -5.95 -9.99
CA PHE A 285 -19.50 -6.15 -9.62
C PHE A 285 -20.45 -5.36 -10.52
N GLY A 286 -21.63 -5.93 -10.75
CA GLY A 286 -22.67 -5.36 -11.60
C GLY A 286 -22.44 -5.65 -13.09
N LYS A 287 -23.23 -4.98 -13.93
CA LYS A 287 -23.14 -5.02 -15.39
C LYS A 287 -23.04 -3.59 -15.91
N ILE A 288 -22.65 -3.45 -17.18
CA ILE A 288 -22.78 -2.19 -17.91
C ILE A 288 -24.20 -2.10 -18.43
N HIS A 289 -24.80 -0.92 -18.27
CA HIS A 289 -26.13 -0.61 -18.75
C HIS A 289 -26.05 0.40 -19.92
N PRO A 290 -27.03 0.42 -20.84
CA PRO A 290 -27.03 1.33 -22.00
C PRO A 290 -26.91 2.82 -21.63
N GLU A 291 -27.41 3.21 -20.46
CA GLU A 291 -27.36 4.57 -19.92
C GLU A 291 -26.03 4.93 -19.25
N ASP A 292 -25.09 4.00 -19.14
CA ASP A 292 -23.79 4.27 -18.55
C ASP A 292 -22.90 5.10 -19.48
N GLU A 293 -22.31 6.15 -18.92
CA GLU A 293 -21.24 6.91 -19.57
C GLU A 293 -19.91 6.19 -19.32
N ILE A 294 -19.32 5.61 -20.38
CA ILE A 294 -17.97 5.07 -20.33
C ILE A 294 -16.97 6.21 -20.51
N VAL A 295 -16.17 6.48 -19.47
CA VAL A 295 -15.18 7.54 -19.43
C VAL A 295 -13.79 6.94 -19.49
N GLU A 296 -12.98 7.29 -20.49
CA GLU A 296 -11.57 6.92 -20.51
C GLU A 296 -10.82 7.59 -19.35
N ALA A 297 -10.13 6.78 -18.54
CA ALA A 297 -9.34 7.31 -17.44
C ALA A 297 -8.14 8.10 -18.00
N SER A 298 -7.90 9.28 -17.43
CA SER A 298 -6.70 10.05 -17.75
C SER A 298 -5.47 9.38 -17.15
N GLN A 299 -4.78 8.56 -17.95
CA GLN A 299 -3.61 7.79 -17.53
C GLN A 299 -2.35 8.27 -18.24
N LYS A 300 -1.32 8.55 -17.44
CA LYS A 300 0.05 8.82 -17.89
C LYS A 300 1.01 8.11 -16.94
N SER A 301 2.11 7.56 -17.46
CA SER A 301 3.20 7.09 -16.61
C SER A 301 3.70 8.23 -15.71
N PHE A 302 4.00 7.88 -14.47
CA PHE A 302 4.60 8.76 -13.47
C PHE A 302 6.12 8.65 -13.42
N LEU A 303 6.70 7.68 -14.13
CA LEU A 303 8.14 7.50 -14.21
C LEU A 303 8.77 8.65 -15.01
N LEU A 304 9.91 9.14 -14.54
CA LEU A 304 10.71 10.09 -15.30
C LEU A 304 11.21 9.43 -16.60
N PRO A 305 11.09 10.01 -17.81
CA PRO A 305 11.59 9.39 -19.03
C PRO A 305 13.12 9.17 -19.00
N PHE A 306 13.61 8.12 -19.67
CA PHE A 306 15.05 7.79 -19.65
C PHE A 306 15.92 8.91 -20.27
N GLU A 307 15.39 9.61 -21.27
CA GLU A 307 16.05 10.73 -21.94
C GLU A 307 16.31 11.91 -20.98
N GLN A 308 15.54 12.02 -19.90
CA GLN A 308 15.67 13.08 -18.90
C GLN A 308 16.61 12.71 -17.74
N LEU A 309 16.96 11.43 -17.57
CA LEU A 309 17.93 10.97 -16.56
C LEU A 309 19.38 11.33 -16.91
N HIS A 310 19.69 11.55 -18.21
CA HIS A 310 21.04 11.82 -18.69
C HIS A 310 21.39 13.32 -18.83
N LEU A 311 20.42 14.23 -18.66
CA LEU A 311 20.65 15.66 -18.78
C LEU A 311 21.35 16.27 -17.54
N ASP A 312 21.51 15.52 -16.45
CA ASP A 312 22.15 16.00 -15.21
C ASP A 312 23.64 15.63 -15.06
N LEU A 313 24.25 14.98 -16.05
CA LEU A 313 25.69 14.68 -16.03
C LEU A 313 26.58 15.86 -16.44
N SER A 314 26.03 16.92 -17.05
CA SER A 314 26.79 18.14 -17.37
C SER A 314 27.15 18.98 -16.15
N ALA A 315 26.58 18.69 -14.98
CA ALA A 315 26.93 19.35 -13.70
C ALA A 315 28.17 18.75 -13.03
N ILE A 316 28.70 17.63 -13.53
CA ILE A 316 29.93 16.99 -13.04
C ILE A 316 31.03 17.17 -14.08
N SER A 317 31.47 18.41 -14.28
CA SER A 317 32.75 18.66 -14.94
C SER A 317 33.84 18.62 -13.88
N PRO A 318 34.82 17.69 -13.94
CA PRO A 318 35.98 17.78 -13.07
C PRO A 318 36.79 18.99 -13.54
N ALA A 319 36.77 20.07 -12.75
CA ALA A 319 37.71 21.15 -12.92
C ALA A 319 39.13 20.57 -12.81
N LEU A 320 39.80 20.40 -13.95
CA LEU A 320 41.23 20.08 -14.01
C LEU A 320 41.97 21.18 -13.22
N PRO A 321 42.79 20.82 -12.22
CA PRO A 321 43.59 21.82 -11.52
C PRO A 321 44.56 22.48 -12.50
N PRO A 322 44.88 23.77 -12.32
CA PRO A 322 45.76 24.50 -13.23
C PRO A 322 47.14 23.85 -13.25
N ALA A 323 47.72 23.77 -14.45
CA ALA A 323 49.03 23.19 -14.70
C ALA A 323 50.09 23.82 -13.77
N ALA A 324 50.82 22.96 -13.06
CA ALA A 324 51.92 23.35 -12.19
C ALA A 324 52.96 24.18 -12.98
N GLY A 325 53.28 25.35 -12.45
CA GLY A 325 54.23 26.29 -13.02
C GLY A 325 55.64 25.70 -13.17
N GLN A 326 56.35 26.22 -14.17
CA GLN A 326 57.73 25.91 -14.49
C GLN A 326 58.64 25.98 -13.26
N ILE A 327 59.32 24.87 -12.97
CA ILE A 327 60.40 24.81 -11.98
C ILE A 327 61.61 25.55 -12.59
N GLN A 328 62.00 26.68 -12.01
CA GLN A 328 63.29 27.32 -12.29
C GLN A 328 64.43 26.50 -11.66
N PRO A 329 65.52 26.21 -12.38
CA PRO A 329 66.67 25.53 -11.81
C PRO A 329 67.49 26.48 -10.92
N TYR A 330 67.75 26.03 -9.70
CA TYR A 330 68.57 26.69 -8.68
C TYR A 330 70.06 26.64 -9.08
N ILE A 331 70.66 27.80 -9.35
CA ILE A 331 72.10 27.95 -9.57
C ILE A 331 72.77 28.20 -8.22
N ARG A 332 73.73 27.34 -7.82
CA ARG A 332 74.56 27.55 -6.63
C ARG A 332 75.62 28.64 -6.88
N PRO A 333 75.84 29.58 -5.95
CA PRO A 333 77.01 30.46 -5.99
C PRO A 333 78.27 29.76 -5.44
N GLN A 334 79.43 30.09 -6.00
CA GLN A 334 80.75 29.95 -5.36
C GLN A 334 81.03 31.16 -4.48
#